data_AF-A0A4R9WRY1-F1
#
_entry.id   AF-A0A4R9WRY1-F1
#
_cell.length_a   1.000
_cell.length_b   1.000
_cell.length_c   1.000
_cell.angle_alpha   90.00
_cell.angle_beta   90.00
_cell.angle_gamma   90.00
#
_symmetry.space_group_name_H-M   'P 1'
#
loop_
_entity.id
_entity.type
_entity.pdbx_description
1 polymer ?
#
loop_
_entity_poly.entity_id
_entity_poly.type
_entity_poly.pdbx_seq_one_letter_code
_entity_poly.pdbx_strand_id
1 'polypeptide(L)'
;MRFMMLMIPGGYAEAAPDVMPSAEAVEGMMKYNHELKKAGVLLTLDGLHPPSAGARVSYKGGKPLVVDGPFAEVKEVLGGY
;
A
#
# COMPACT_ATOMS: atom_id res chain seq x y z
N MET A 1 12.78 -13.03 -15.21
CA MET A 1 12.97 -11.66 -14.67
C MET A 1 11.78 -11.34 -13.78
N ARG A 2 11.97 -10.62 -12.67
CA ARG A 2 10.91 -10.29 -11.70
C ARG A 2 10.75 -8.78 -11.62
N PHE A 3 9.53 -8.33 -11.35
CA PHE A 3 9.18 -6.92 -11.19
C PHE A 3 8.38 -6.75 -9.90
N MET A 4 8.42 -5.54 -9.35
CA MET A 4 7.58 -5.11 -8.23
C MET A 4 6.67 -4.01 -8.74
N MET A 5 5.36 -4.14 -8.54
CA MET A 5 4.35 -3.21 -9.06
C MET A 5 3.83 -2.33 -7.93
N LEU A 6 4.50 -1.20 -7.70
CA LEU A 6 4.10 -0.28 -6.63
C LEU A 6 2.83 0.49 -7.01
N MET A 7 1.78 0.35 -6.19
CA MET A 7 0.50 1.02 -6.38
C MET A 7 0.47 2.33 -5.57
N ILE A 8 0.21 3.44 -6.25
CA ILE A 8 0.11 4.79 -5.66
C ILE A 8 -1.31 5.33 -5.92
N PRO A 9 -2.28 5.06 -5.03
CA PRO A 9 -3.63 5.57 -5.18
C PRO A 9 -3.70 7.07 -4.87
N GLY A 10 -4.42 7.81 -5.71
CA GLY A 10 -4.65 9.24 -5.50
C GLY A 10 -5.43 9.50 -4.21
N GLY A 11 -5.02 10.51 -3.44
CA GLY A 11 -5.66 10.90 -2.18
C GLY A 11 -5.37 9.98 -0.98
N TYR A 12 -4.62 8.90 -1.16
CA TYR A 12 -4.38 7.91 -0.11
C TYR A 12 -3.53 8.45 1.06
N ALA A 13 -2.79 9.54 0.84
CA ALA A 13 -2.04 10.24 1.89
C ALA A 13 -2.92 10.82 2.99
N GLU A 14 -4.16 11.19 2.66
CA GLU A 14 -5.13 11.84 3.57
C GLU A 14 -6.28 10.92 3.95
N ALA A 15 -6.25 9.66 3.49
CA ALA A 15 -7.35 8.73 3.71
C ALA A 15 -7.46 8.27 5.17
N ALA A 16 -8.69 7.99 5.59
CA ALA A 16 -8.97 7.43 6.91
C ALA A 16 -8.39 5.99 7.02
N PRO A 17 -7.97 5.54 8.22
CA PRO A 17 -7.40 4.21 8.42
C PRO A 17 -8.24 3.03 7.91
N ASP A 18 -9.56 3.19 7.93
CA ASP A 18 -10.59 2.24 7.54
C ASP A 18 -11.11 2.45 6.11
N VAL A 19 -10.45 3.30 5.32
CA VAL A 19 -10.80 3.49 3.91
C VAL A 19 -10.77 2.16 3.18
N MET A 20 -11.86 1.85 2.48
CA MET A 20 -11.98 0.66 1.66
C MET A 20 -12.37 1.05 0.23
N PRO A 21 -11.81 0.39 -0.80
CA PRO A 21 -12.30 0.53 -2.16
C PRO A 21 -13.75 0.03 -2.27
N SER A 22 -14.47 0.50 -3.29
CA SER A 22 -15.81 0.00 -3.58
C SER A 22 -15.79 -1.50 -3.89
N ALA A 23 -16.91 -2.19 -3.66
CA ALA A 23 -17.03 -3.61 -3.97
C ALA A 23 -16.72 -3.92 -5.44
N GLU A 24 -17.15 -3.06 -6.36
CA GLU A 24 -16.85 -3.18 -7.79
C GLU A 24 -15.35 -3.05 -8.09
N ALA A 25 -14.65 -2.12 -7.45
CA ALA A 25 -13.20 -1.98 -7.61
C ALA A 25 -12.45 -3.19 -7.05
N VAL A 26 -12.91 -3.74 -5.91
CA VAL A 26 -12.38 -4.99 -5.35
C VAL A 26 -12.59 -6.15 -6.32
N GLU A 27 -13.78 -6.29 -6.90
CA GLU A 27 -14.09 -7.35 -7.84
C GLU A 27 -13.18 -7.30 -9.08
N GLY A 28 -13.02 -6.11 -9.67
CA GLY A 28 -12.11 -5.90 -10.80
C GLY A 28 -10.66 -6.27 -10.47
N MET A 29 -10.17 -5.84 -9.31
CA MET A 29 -8.83 -6.18 -8.82
C MET A 29 -8.67 -7.69 -8.59
N MET A 30 -9.64 -8.34 -7.96
CA MET A 30 -9.60 -9.78 -7.69
C MET A 30 -9.59 -10.61 -8.97
N LYS A 31 -10.37 -10.20 -9.98
CA LYS A 31 -10.35 -10.83 -11.31
C LYS A 31 -8.97 -10.72 -11.95
N TYR A 32 -8.35 -9.55 -11.95
CA TYR A 32 -7.00 -9.35 -12.48
C TYR A 32 -5.96 -10.22 -11.76
N ASN A 33 -5.99 -10.23 -10.42
CA ASN A 33 -5.09 -11.04 -9.60
C ASN A 33 -5.25 -12.54 -9.87
N HIS A 34 -6.48 -13.01 -10.10
CA HIS A 34 -6.74 -14.40 -10.45
C HIS A 34 -6.10 -14.80 -11.78
N GLU A 35 -6.20 -13.94 -12.80
CA GLU A 35 -5.57 -14.18 -14.10
C GLU A 35 -4.04 -14.22 -14.00
N LEU A 36 -3.42 -13.30 -13.24
CA LEU A 36 -1.97 -13.33 -13.00
C LEU A 36 -1.52 -14.60 -12.26
N LYS A 37 -2.31 -15.06 -11.28
CA LYS A 37 -2.06 -16.32 -10.58
C LYS A 37 -2.16 -17.52 -11.51
N LYS A 38 -3.21 -17.57 -12.34
CA LYS A 38 -3.44 -18.64 -13.32
C LYS A 38 -2.32 -18.69 -14.37
N ALA A 39 -1.81 -17.53 -14.78
CA ALA A 39 -0.65 -17.43 -15.68
C ALA A 39 0.69 -17.81 -15.01
N GLY A 40 0.72 -18.02 -13.69
CA GLY A 40 1.94 -18.37 -12.96
C GLY A 40 2.94 -17.23 -12.80
N VAL A 41 2.52 -15.98 -13.02
CA VAL A 41 3.39 -14.79 -12.96
C VAL A 41 3.25 -14.01 -11.66
N LEU A 42 2.16 -14.22 -10.91
CA LEU A 42 1.97 -13.61 -9.61
C LEU A 42 2.81 -14.32 -8.54
N LEU A 43 3.71 -13.57 -7.89
CA LEU A 43 4.51 -14.07 -6.77
C LEU A 43 3.84 -13.74 -5.43
N THR A 44 3.54 -12.46 -5.21
CA THR A 44 2.92 -11.90 -4.00
C THR A 44 2.17 -10.63 -4.38
N LEU A 45 1.16 -10.27 -3.61
CA LEU A 45 0.50 -8.96 -3.65
C LEU A 45 -0.11 -8.70 -2.28
N ASP A 46 -0.21 -7.45 -1.87
CA ASP A 46 -1.02 -7.02 -0.73
C ASP A 46 -1.51 -5.57 -0.90
N GLY A 47 -2.67 -5.29 -0.32
CA GLY A 47 -3.08 -3.91 -0.03
C GLY A 47 -2.43 -3.43 1.26
N LEU A 48 -1.98 -2.19 1.27
CA LEU A 48 -1.37 -1.54 2.44
C LEU A 48 -2.31 -0.45 2.96
N HIS A 49 -2.43 -0.33 4.29
CA HIS A 49 -3.20 0.76 4.91
C HIS A 49 -2.57 2.14 4.64
N PRO A 50 -3.36 3.23 4.70
CA PRO A 50 -2.82 4.57 4.53
C PRO A 50 -1.85 4.94 5.67
N PRO A 51 -0.99 5.96 5.49
CA PRO A 51 -0.03 6.37 6.50
C PRO A 51 -0.63 6.70 7.87
N SER A 52 -1.89 7.16 7.90
CA SER A 52 -2.65 7.46 9.13
C SER A 52 -2.85 6.24 10.04
N ALA A 53 -2.72 5.02 9.51
CA ALA A 53 -2.80 3.77 10.26
C ALA A 53 -1.42 3.17 10.61
N GLY A 54 -0.32 3.88 10.28
CA GLY A 54 1.03 3.36 10.38
C GLY A 54 1.98 4.28 11.13
N ALA A 55 3.23 3.84 11.24
CA ALA A 55 4.32 4.60 11.82
C ALA A 55 5.60 4.43 11.02
N ARG A 56 6.44 5.46 11.02
CA ARG A 56 7.81 5.42 10.49
C ARG A 56 8.76 5.17 11.64
N VAL A 57 9.56 4.11 11.53
CA VAL A 57 10.64 3.81 12.47
C VAL A 57 11.97 4.15 11.82
N SER A 58 12.77 4.98 12.48
CA SER A 58 14.11 5.37 12.02
C SER A 58 15.13 5.10 13.12
N TYR A 59 16.37 4.76 12.75
CA TYR A 59 17.44 4.46 13.70
C TYR A 59 18.56 5.46 13.53
N LYS A 60 18.62 6.48 14.40
CA LYS A 60 19.74 7.42 14.44
C LYS A 60 20.65 7.06 15.62
N GLY A 61 21.87 6.62 15.31
CA GLY A 61 22.83 6.20 16.35
C GLY A 61 22.40 4.94 17.12
N GLY A 62 21.68 4.02 16.45
CA GLY A 62 21.24 2.75 17.04
C GLY A 62 20.02 2.85 17.96
N LYS A 63 19.46 4.04 18.20
CA LYS A 63 18.22 4.22 18.96
C LYS A 63 17.01 4.34 18.01
N PRO A 64 15.93 3.59 18.22
CA PRO A 64 14.72 3.74 17.44
C PRO A 64 14.01 5.06 17.78
N LEU A 65 13.61 5.78 16.75
CA LEU A 65 12.64 6.87 16.81
C LEU A 65 11.43 6.44 16.00
N VAL A 66 10.27 6.40 16.67
CA VAL A 66 8.97 6.07 16.07
C VAL A 66 8.21 7.38 15.86
N VAL A 67 7.68 7.57 14.66
CA VAL A 67 6.86 8.71 14.29
C VAL A 67 5.57 8.19 13.68
N ASP A 68 4.46 8.39 14.36
CA ASP A 68 3.14 8.02 13.85
C ASP A 68 2.79 8.88 12.63
N GLY A 69 2.03 8.32 11.68
CA GLY A 69 1.51 9.07 10.56
C GLY A 69 0.28 9.92 10.90
N PRO A 70 -0.24 10.70 9.93
CA PRO A 70 0.25 10.84 8.55
C PRO A 70 1.51 11.71 8.44
N PHE A 71 2.24 11.57 7.33
CA PHE A 71 3.50 12.30 7.12
C PHE A 71 3.25 13.58 6.30
N ALA A 72 3.55 14.75 6.88
CA ALA A 72 3.13 16.06 6.37
C ALA A 72 3.56 16.43 4.93
N GLU A 73 4.59 15.79 4.38
CA GLU A 73 5.21 16.20 3.10
C GLU A 73 4.91 15.26 1.92
N VAL A 74 4.16 14.18 2.11
CA VAL A 74 4.02 13.13 1.09
C VAL A 74 2.62 13.14 0.49
N LYS A 75 2.51 13.51 -0.80
CA LYS A 75 1.25 13.49 -1.55
C LYS A 75 0.96 12.15 -2.23
N GLU A 76 2.02 11.40 -2.55
CA GLU A 76 1.97 10.11 -3.23
C GLU A 76 2.48 9.03 -2.29
N VAL A 77 1.60 8.13 -1.88
CA VAL A 77 1.91 7.10 -0.88
C VAL A 77 1.57 5.72 -1.44
N LEU A 78 2.29 4.70 -0.96
CA LEU A 78 2.05 3.32 -1.35
C LEU A 78 0.74 2.83 -0.74
N GLY A 79 -0.13 2.27 -1.58
CA GLY A 79 -1.34 1.54 -1.18
C GLY A 79 -1.29 0.04 -1.48
N GLY A 80 -0.22 -0.44 -2.12
CA GLY A 80 -0.05 -1.85 -2.44
C GLY A 80 1.20 -2.14 -3.28
N TYR A 81 1.47 -3.42 -3.51
CA TYR A 81 2.60 -3.90 -4.32
C TYR A 81 2.26 -5.20 -5.08
#